data_AF-A0A2K0XVY0-F1
#
_entry.id   AF-A0A2K0XVY0-F1
#
_cell.length_a   1.000
_cell.length_b   1.000
_cell.length_c   1.000
_cell.angle_alpha   90.00
_cell.angle_beta   90.00
_cell.angle_gamma   90.00
#
_symmetry.space_group_name_H-M   'P 1'
#
loop_
_entity.id
_entity.type
_entity.pdbx_description
1 polymer ?
#
loop_
_entity_poly.entity_id
_entity_poly.type
_entity_poly.pdbx_seq_one_letter_code
_entity_poly.pdbx_strand_id
1 'polypeptide(L)'
;MKTGEKTYFDLDVVQLAGSILGVLLDDIEHLSCADEFDQWIYGSTLGVGANGERVVYLHDWEFFARRYLNGQPAKSYLEIQGEVMKQLFSSKQSK
;
A
#
# COMPACT_ATOMS: atom_id res chain seq x y z
N MET A 1 8.72 -10.96 -11.28
CA MET A 1 8.07 -12.23 -11.71
C MET A 1 6.69 -12.30 -11.07
N LYS A 2 5.63 -12.69 -11.79
CA LYS A 2 4.31 -12.89 -11.16
C LYS A 2 4.36 -14.09 -10.22
N THR A 3 3.78 -13.97 -9.02
CA THR A 3 3.77 -15.06 -8.03
C THR A 3 2.63 -16.05 -8.24
N GLY A 4 1.60 -15.64 -8.99
CA GLY A 4 0.33 -16.38 -9.12
C GLY A 4 -0.69 -16.01 -8.05
N GLU A 5 -0.33 -15.18 -7.07
CA GLU A 5 -1.24 -14.61 -6.09
C GLU A 5 -1.94 -13.37 -6.64
N LYS A 6 -3.15 -13.12 -6.12
CA LYS A 6 -4.01 -12.00 -6.50
C LYS A 6 -4.35 -11.14 -5.29
N THR A 7 -4.46 -9.84 -5.50
CA THR A 7 -4.91 -8.90 -4.45
C THR A 7 -6.44 -8.82 -4.39
N TYR A 8 -6.98 -8.06 -3.42
CA TYR A 8 -8.41 -7.79 -3.29
C TYR A 8 -9.07 -7.16 -4.55
N PHE A 9 -8.28 -6.51 -5.39
CA PHE A 9 -8.71 -5.90 -6.65
C PHE A 9 -8.33 -6.76 -7.87
N ASP A 10 -8.04 -8.04 -7.68
CA ASP A 10 -7.62 -9.00 -8.73
C ASP A 10 -6.33 -8.62 -9.49
N LEU A 11 -5.53 -7.70 -8.93
CA LEU A 11 -4.21 -7.38 -9.46
C LEU A 11 -3.22 -8.50 -9.17
N ASP A 12 -2.31 -8.75 -10.11
CA ASP A 12 -1.25 -9.74 -9.96
C ASP A 12 -0.19 -9.27 -8.94
N VAL A 13 0.15 -10.15 -8.01
CA VAL A 13 1.30 -9.92 -7.12
C VAL A 13 2.58 -10.27 -7.88
N VAL A 14 3.53 -9.34 -7.85
CA VAL A 14 4.85 -9.50 -8.44
C VAL A 14 5.93 -9.59 -7.37
N GLN A 15 6.89 -10.47 -7.57
CA GLN A 15 8.11 -10.57 -6.79
C GLN A 15 9.26 -9.84 -7.51
N LEU A 16 9.89 -8.91 -6.80
CA LEU A 16 11.13 -8.23 -7.14
C LEU A 16 12.33 -8.90 -6.45
N ALA A 17 13.54 -8.46 -6.80
CA ALA A 17 14.79 -8.94 -6.19
C ALA A 17 14.76 -8.86 -4.65
N GLY A 18 15.34 -9.85 -3.98
CA GLY A 18 15.43 -9.86 -2.52
C GLY A 18 14.12 -10.18 -1.79
N SER A 19 13.20 -10.92 -2.42
CA SER A 19 11.91 -11.34 -1.85
C SER A 19 10.89 -10.22 -1.62
N ILE A 20 11.10 -9.06 -2.23
CA ILE A 20 10.15 -7.95 -2.20
C ILE A 20 8.89 -8.36 -3.00
N LEU A 21 7.72 -8.28 -2.38
CA LEU A 21 6.43 -8.45 -3.03
C LEU A 21 5.76 -7.10 -3.24
N GLY A 22 5.06 -6.97 -4.35
CA GLY A 22 4.30 -5.77 -4.65
C GLY A 22 3.36 -5.94 -5.82
N VAL A 23 2.83 -4.81 -6.26
CA VAL A 23 1.88 -4.70 -7.36
C VAL A 23 2.41 -3.63 -8.31
N LEU A 24 2.27 -3.84 -9.62
CA LEU A 24 2.69 -2.85 -10.60
C LEU A 24 1.87 -1.57 -10.44
N LEU A 25 2.55 -0.42 -10.39
CA LEU A 25 1.88 0.87 -10.28
C LEU A 25 0.96 1.11 -11.48
N ASP A 26 1.42 0.75 -12.68
CA ASP A 26 0.62 0.87 -13.90
C ASP A 26 -0.69 0.06 -13.80
N ASP A 27 -0.70 -1.13 -13.18
CA ASP A 27 -1.94 -1.91 -12.97
C ASP A 27 -2.89 -1.20 -11.99
N ILE A 28 -2.36 -0.52 -10.97
CA ILE A 28 -3.14 0.25 -10.00
C ILE A 28 -3.74 1.51 -10.66
N GLU A 29 -3.00 2.19 -11.53
CA GLU A 29 -3.44 3.39 -12.27
C GLU A 29 -4.70 3.13 -13.14
N HIS A 30 -5.01 1.87 -13.46
CA HIS A 30 -6.22 1.48 -14.20
C HIS A 30 -7.44 1.18 -13.31
N LEU A 31 -7.29 1.20 -11.99
CA LEU A 31 -8.40 0.96 -11.06
C LEU A 31 -9.22 2.22 -10.81
N SER A 32 -10.50 2.04 -10.46
CA SER A 32 -11.39 3.16 -10.09
C SER A 32 -10.95 3.91 -8.82
N CYS A 33 -10.09 3.31 -8.01
CA CYS A 33 -9.54 3.89 -6.79
C CYS A 33 -8.18 4.58 -7.00
N ALA A 34 -7.68 4.65 -8.25
CA ALA A 34 -6.36 5.19 -8.58
C ALA A 34 -6.17 6.63 -8.07
N ASP A 35 -7.16 7.52 -8.26
CA ASP A 35 -7.07 8.92 -7.83
C ASP A 35 -6.94 9.06 -6.30
N GLU A 36 -7.67 8.24 -5.55
CA GLU A 36 -7.59 8.22 -4.08
C GLU A 36 -6.27 7.58 -3.61
N PHE A 37 -5.80 6.58 -4.33
CA PHE A 37 -4.51 5.97 -4.07
C PHE A 37 -3.35 6.95 -4.32
N ASP A 38 -3.38 7.75 -5.39
CA ASP A 38 -2.34 8.74 -5.71
C ASP A 38 -2.22 9.83 -4.63
N GLN A 39 -3.36 10.28 -4.07
CA GLN A 39 -3.37 11.18 -2.93
C GLN A 39 -2.73 10.56 -1.66
N TRP A 40 -2.80 9.23 -1.54
CA TRP A 40 -2.19 8.48 -0.44
C TRP A 40 -0.72 8.17 -0.69
N ILE A 41 -0.32 7.98 -1.95
CA ILE A 41 1.02 7.56 -2.37
C ILE A 41 2.10 8.60 -2.03
N TYR A 42 1.70 9.86 -1.77
CA TYR A 42 2.56 10.93 -1.25
C TYR A 42 3.19 10.54 0.11
N GLY A 43 4.29 9.79 0.04
CA GLY A 43 5.04 9.25 1.18
C GLY A 43 5.14 7.71 1.23
N SER A 44 4.44 6.98 0.36
CA SER A 44 4.61 5.53 0.24
C SER A 44 5.91 5.18 -0.49
N THR A 45 6.49 4.04 -0.16
CA THR A 45 7.79 3.68 -0.73
C THR A 45 7.57 2.94 -2.04
N LEU A 46 7.96 3.52 -3.17
CA LEU A 46 7.95 2.79 -4.45
C LEU A 46 9.21 1.93 -4.57
N GLY A 47 9.03 0.67 -4.90
CA GLY A 47 10.10 -0.17 -5.43
C GLY A 47 10.31 0.11 -6.91
N VAL A 48 11.54 -0.01 -7.39
CA VAL A 48 11.87 0.01 -8.82
C VAL A 48 12.42 -1.36 -9.20
N GLY A 49 11.74 -2.04 -10.12
CA GLY A 49 12.17 -3.32 -10.66
C GLY A 49 13.37 -3.18 -11.61
N ALA A 50 13.99 -4.32 -11.94
CA ALA A 50 15.20 -4.35 -12.78
C ALA A 50 14.99 -3.74 -14.19
N ASN A 51 13.75 -3.74 -14.68
CA ASN A 51 13.38 -3.19 -15.99
C ASN A 51 12.85 -1.75 -15.91
N GLY A 52 12.97 -1.08 -14.75
CA GLY A 52 12.41 0.26 -14.52
C GLY A 52 10.93 0.28 -14.14
N GLU A 53 10.30 -0.90 -13.99
CA GLU A 53 8.91 -1.03 -13.55
C GLU A 53 8.74 -0.45 -12.14
N ARG A 54 7.74 0.40 -11.95
CA ARG A 54 7.40 0.95 -10.63
C ARG A 54 6.47 -0.02 -9.92
N VAL A 55 6.83 -0.38 -8.69
CA VAL A 55 6.09 -1.36 -7.88
C VAL A 55 5.72 -0.73 -6.55
N VAL A 56 4.45 -0.82 -6.19
CA VAL A 56 3.97 -0.50 -4.85
C VAL A 56 4.18 -1.72 -3.98
N TYR A 57 4.82 -1.57 -2.81
CA TYR A 57 4.99 -2.71 -1.91
C TYR A 57 3.64 -3.30 -1.50
N LEU A 58 3.58 -4.63 -1.42
CA LEU A 58 2.32 -5.33 -1.20
C LEU A 58 1.63 -4.91 0.10
N HIS A 59 2.40 -4.69 1.17
CA HIS A 59 1.86 -4.26 2.46
C HIS A 59 1.21 -2.87 2.41
N ASP A 60 1.79 -1.93 1.65
CA ASP A 60 1.24 -0.58 1.47
C ASP A 60 -0.05 -0.64 0.65
N TRP A 61 -0.05 -1.43 -0.43
CA TRP A 61 -1.24 -1.66 -1.24
C TRP A 61 -2.38 -2.29 -0.45
N GLU A 62 -2.10 -3.35 0.32
CA GLU A 62 -3.12 -4.02 1.14
C GLU A 62 -3.68 -3.10 2.23
N PHE A 63 -2.83 -2.25 2.82
CA PHE A 63 -3.27 -1.27 3.81
C PHE A 63 -4.23 -0.26 3.19
N PHE A 64 -3.89 0.31 2.02
CA PHE A 64 -4.78 1.17 1.26
C PHE A 64 -6.09 0.45 0.91
N ALA A 65 -6.00 -0.74 0.31
CA ALA A 65 -7.13 -1.52 -0.15
C ALA A 65 -8.15 -1.77 0.96
N ARG A 66 -7.67 -2.18 2.14
CA ARG A 66 -8.53 -2.38 3.31
C ARG A 66 -9.21 -1.10 3.76
N ARG A 67 -8.53 0.04 3.71
CA ARG A 67 -9.13 1.33 4.09
C ARG A 67 -10.19 1.78 3.09
N TYR A 68 -9.86 1.72 1.80
CA TYR A 68 -10.75 2.04 0.70
C TYR A 68 -12.04 1.21 0.77
N LEU A 69 -11.91 -0.12 0.89
CA LEU A 69 -13.06 -1.03 0.98
C LEU A 69 -13.91 -0.83 2.23
N ASN A 70 -13.34 -0.31 3.32
CA ASN A 70 -14.07 0.02 4.55
C ASN A 70 -14.65 1.45 4.54
N GLY A 71 -14.55 2.19 3.44
CA GLY A 71 -15.05 3.56 3.32
C GLY A 71 -14.33 4.56 4.24
N GLN A 72 -13.09 4.24 4.64
CA GLN A 72 -12.30 5.16 5.46
C GLN A 72 -11.69 6.23 4.56
N PRO A 73 -11.81 7.53 4.90
CA PRO A 73 -11.23 8.57 4.08
C PRO A 73 -9.71 8.39 3.96
N ALA A 74 -9.18 8.81 2.81
CA ALA A 74 -7.75 8.96 2.60
C ALA A 74 -7.21 9.88 3.70
N LYS A 75 -6.28 9.36 4.49
CA LYS A 75 -5.50 10.12 5.47
C LYS A 75 -4.08 10.19 4.94
N SER A 76 -3.44 11.33 5.10
CA SER A 76 -2.03 11.48 4.79
C SER A 76 -1.18 10.51 5.63
N TYR A 77 0.00 10.15 5.12
CA TYR A 77 0.94 9.29 5.84
C TYR A 77 1.27 9.82 7.24
N LEU A 78 1.38 11.14 7.41
CA LEU A 78 1.63 11.80 8.69
C LEU A 78 0.48 11.59 9.70
N GLU A 79 -0.77 11.61 9.25
CA GLU A 79 -1.93 11.34 10.09
C GLU A 79 -1.96 9.87 10.53
N ILE A 80 -1.61 8.95 9.62
CA ILE A 80 -1.52 7.52 9.92
C ILE A 80 -0.41 7.26 10.95
N GLN A 81 0.79 7.80 10.74
CA GLN A 81 1.90 7.72 11.71
C GLN A 81 1.50 8.29 13.07
N GLY A 82 0.79 9.43 13.08
CA GLY A 82 0.27 10.04 14.30
C GLY A 82 -0.70 9.13 15.05
N GLU A 83 -1.60 8.42 14.35
CA GLU A 83 -2.54 7.48 14.96
C GLU A 83 -1.86 6.21 15.50
N VAL A 84 -0.94 5.63 14.73
CA VAL A 84 -0.15 4.45 15.16
C VAL A 84 0.64 4.79 16.42
N MET A 85 1.30 5.95 16.45
CA MET A 85 2.03 6.41 17.63
C MET A 85 1.10 6.60 18.82
N LYS A 86 -0.06 7.26 18.64
CA LYS A 86 -1.06 7.43 19.72
C LYS A 86 -1.55 6.10 20.30
N GLN A 87 -1.76 5.07 19.47
CA GLN A 87 -2.17 3.74 19.91
C GLN A 87 -1.04 3.01 20.67
N LEU A 88 0.19 3.09 20.17
CA LEU A 88 1.37 2.50 20.84
C LEU A 88 1.69 3.16 22.18
N PHE A 89 1.43 4.46 22.32
CA PHE A 89 1.66 5.18 23.59
C PHE A 89 0.46 5.14 24.54
N SER A 90 -0.79 5.01 24.06
CA SER A 90 -1.96 4.80 24.93
C SER A 90 -1.99 3.40 25.54
N SER A 91 -1.54 2.37 24.82
CA SER A 91 -1.49 1.00 25.35
C SER A 91 -0.44 0.80 26.46
N LYS A 92 0.49 1.74 26.64
CA LYS A 92 1.50 1.72 27.70
C LYS A 92 1.06 2.39 29.01
N GLN A 93 -0.12 3.02 29.07
CA GLN A 93 -0.64 3.66 30.29
C GLN A 93 -1.73 2.85 31.03
N SER A 94 -2.08 1.65 30.55
CA SER A 94 -2.96 0.72 31.27
C SER A 94 -2.17 -0.46 31.85
N LYS A 95 -1.35 -0.20 32.88
CA LYS A 95 -0.91 -1.20 33.87
C LYS A 95 -0.72 -0.52 35.22
#